data_AF-A0A957IJL0-F1
#
_entry.id   AF-A0A957IJL0-F1
#
_cell.length_a   1.000
_cell.length_b   1.000
_cell.length_c   1.000
_cell.angle_alpha   90.00
_cell.angle_beta   90.00
_cell.angle_gamma   90.00
#
_symmetry.space_group_name_H-M   'P 1'
#
loop_
_entity.id
_entity.type
_entity.pdbx_description
1 polymer ?
#
loop_
_entity_poly.entity_id
_entity_poly.type
_entity_poly.pdbx_seq_one_letter_code
_entity_poly.pdbx_strand_id
1 'polypeptide(L)'
;MIRRLLVLNGLASTAVAFHHAAAYGFAALFNWTNAYRDVTVPNYDMLGSPAYYYLLGVRLLIGSYGIPAFLLVSGFYAAFAADNVGKMPWNIISTRVKKFIAPFLIWTIVFFVMQRALPRDLNDILKTYYYIPLIIQFYFLSPWLGPLAKKHWQLFLLVTFLIQFGIDAAGYLR
;
A
#
# COMPACT_ATOMS: atom_id res chain seq x y z
N MET A 1 -2.91 -11.82 24.20
CA MET A 1 -3.55 -11.23 23.00
C MET A 1 -2.56 -10.49 22.09
N ILE A 2 -1.66 -9.64 22.62
CA ILE A 2 -0.67 -8.87 21.82
C ILE A 2 0.19 -9.75 20.89
N ARG A 3 0.68 -10.90 21.36
CA ARG A 3 1.46 -11.83 20.51
C ARG A 3 0.69 -12.32 19.27
N ARG A 4 -0.62 -12.58 19.41
CA ARG A 4 -1.48 -12.99 18.29
C ARG A 4 -1.66 -11.86 17.28
N LEU A 5 -1.78 -10.62 17.76
CA LEU A 5 -1.84 -9.43 16.90
C LEU A 5 -0.50 -9.16 16.19
N LEU A 6 0.64 -9.45 16.82
CA LEU A 6 1.95 -9.32 16.16
C LEU A 6 2.09 -10.32 15.01
N VAL A 7 1.67 -11.58 15.24
CA VAL A 7 1.66 -12.61 14.18
C VAL A 7 0.71 -12.21 13.06
N LEU A 8 -0.51 -11.77 13.39
CA LEU A 8 -1.47 -11.30 12.41
C LEU A 8 -0.94 -10.09 11.63
N ASN A 9 -0.21 -9.17 12.27
CA ASN A 9 0.42 -8.04 11.60
C ASN A 9 1.44 -8.52 10.55
N GLY A 10 2.31 -9.46 10.93
CA GLY A 10 3.33 -10.02 10.03
C GLY A 10 2.69 -10.74 8.84
N LEU A 11 1.68 -11.58 9.11
CA LEU A 11 0.93 -12.30 8.08
C LEU A 11 0.19 -11.33 7.15
N ALA A 12 -0.52 -10.35 7.69
CA ALA A 12 -1.30 -9.39 6.90
C ALA A 12 -0.38 -8.47 6.07
N SER A 13 0.74 -8.01 6.63
CA SER A 13 1.74 -7.22 5.89
C SER A 13 2.33 -8.02 4.73
N THR A 14 2.68 -9.28 4.99
CA THR A 14 3.17 -10.21 3.96
C THR A 14 2.12 -10.44 2.89
N ALA A 15 0.86 -10.64 3.30
CA ALA A 15 -0.23 -10.83 2.37
C ALA A 15 -0.37 -9.61 1.45
N VAL A 16 -0.47 -8.40 2.00
CA VAL A 16 -0.55 -7.15 1.20
C VAL A 16 0.61 -7.05 0.19
N ALA A 17 1.83 -7.45 0.57
CA ALA A 17 2.96 -7.51 -0.36
C ALA A 17 2.73 -8.50 -1.51
N PHE A 18 2.24 -9.72 -1.23
CA PHE A 18 1.85 -10.69 -2.26
C PHE A 18 0.73 -10.17 -3.17
N HIS A 19 -0.26 -9.47 -2.63
CA HIS A 19 -1.32 -8.85 -3.43
C HIS A 19 -0.77 -7.83 -4.43
N HIS A 20 0.16 -6.97 -4.01
CA HIS A 20 0.82 -6.03 -4.91
C HIS A 20 1.73 -6.74 -5.93
N ALA A 21 2.48 -7.77 -5.50
CA ALA A 21 3.32 -8.56 -6.39
C ALA A 21 2.49 -9.28 -7.47
N ALA A 22 1.28 -9.76 -7.14
CA ALA A 22 0.40 -10.43 -8.10
C ALA A 22 -0.02 -9.49 -9.24
N ALA A 23 -0.15 -8.18 -9.01
CA ALA A 23 -0.44 -7.22 -10.07
C ALA A 23 0.70 -7.17 -11.11
N TYR A 24 1.96 -7.20 -10.66
CA TYR A 24 3.11 -7.32 -11.56
C TYR A 24 3.18 -8.70 -12.23
N GLY A 25 2.78 -9.77 -11.54
CA GLY A 25 2.63 -11.09 -12.15
C GLY A 25 1.62 -11.09 -13.30
N PHE A 26 0.48 -10.43 -13.14
CA PHE A 26 -0.49 -10.25 -14.23
C PHE A 26 0.04 -9.37 -15.36
N ALA A 27 0.76 -8.29 -15.04
CA ALA A 27 1.43 -7.47 -16.06
C ALA A 27 2.44 -8.30 -16.86
N ALA A 28 3.22 -9.16 -16.19
CA ALA A 28 4.14 -10.07 -16.85
C ALA A 28 3.43 -11.11 -17.74
N LEU A 29 2.31 -11.64 -17.28
CA LEU A 29 1.54 -12.68 -17.97
C LEU A 29 0.84 -12.17 -19.23
N PHE A 30 0.39 -10.90 -19.23
CA PHE A 30 -0.40 -10.34 -20.33
C PHE A 30 0.32 -9.25 -21.13
N ASN A 31 1.05 -8.34 -20.49
CA ASN A 31 1.56 -7.12 -21.10
C ASN A 31 3.07 -7.14 -21.37
N TRP A 32 3.83 -8.01 -20.69
CA TRP A 32 5.29 -8.14 -20.86
C TRP A 32 5.69 -9.52 -21.40
N THR A 33 4.75 -10.29 -21.93
CA THR A 33 5.01 -11.63 -22.47
C THR A 33 6.04 -11.59 -23.61
N ASN A 34 6.06 -10.49 -24.37
CA ASN A 34 7.04 -10.21 -25.42
C ASN A 34 8.50 -10.14 -24.91
N ALA A 35 8.71 -9.89 -23.63
CA ALA A 35 10.06 -9.91 -23.03
C ALA A 35 10.63 -11.33 -22.88
N TYR A 36 9.77 -12.36 -22.97
CA TYR A 36 10.14 -13.77 -22.74
C TYR A 36 9.85 -14.67 -23.95
N ARG A 37 8.95 -14.27 -24.85
CA ARG A 37 8.51 -15.02 -26.04
C ARG A 37 8.22 -14.04 -27.18
N ASP A 38 8.45 -14.45 -28.42
CA ASP A 38 8.10 -13.64 -29.59
C ASP A 38 6.59 -13.68 -29.85
N VAL A 39 5.84 -12.81 -29.17
CA VAL A 39 4.37 -12.67 -29.26
C VAL A 39 3.96 -11.20 -29.20
N THR A 40 2.83 -10.87 -29.82
CA THR A 40 2.21 -9.54 -29.69
C THR A 40 1.55 -9.37 -28.33
N VAL A 41 1.77 -8.22 -27.66
CA VAL A 41 1.11 -7.87 -26.39
C VAL A 41 0.00 -6.84 -26.60
N PRO A 42 -1.12 -6.91 -25.84
CA PRO A 42 -1.40 -7.89 -24.79
C PRO A 42 -1.68 -9.30 -25.35
N ASN A 43 -1.11 -10.33 -24.71
CA ASN A 43 -1.29 -11.74 -25.08
C ASN A 43 -2.11 -12.46 -24.01
N TYR A 44 -3.20 -13.14 -24.40
CA TYR A 44 -4.13 -13.79 -23.45
C TYR A 44 -4.06 -15.32 -23.43
N ASP A 45 -3.03 -15.93 -24.02
CA ASP A 45 -2.92 -17.39 -24.16
C ASP A 45 -2.87 -18.12 -22.81
N MET A 46 -2.47 -17.42 -21.75
CA MET A 46 -2.36 -17.93 -20.38
C MET A 46 -3.61 -17.70 -19.54
N LEU A 47 -4.67 -17.11 -20.10
CA LEU A 47 -5.96 -16.97 -19.40
C LEU A 47 -6.55 -18.36 -19.12
N GLY A 48 -6.97 -18.60 -17.87
CA GLY A 48 -7.45 -19.92 -17.44
C GLY A 48 -6.35 -20.95 -17.16
N SER A 49 -5.06 -20.58 -17.28
CA SER A 49 -3.96 -21.45 -16.86
C SER A 49 -3.86 -21.57 -15.33
N PRO A 50 -3.15 -22.58 -14.79
CA PRO A 50 -2.87 -22.67 -13.36
C PRO A 50 -2.17 -21.43 -12.80
N ALA A 51 -1.25 -20.81 -13.56
CA ALA A 51 -0.56 -19.59 -13.16
C ALA A 51 -1.55 -18.41 -13.04
N TYR A 52 -2.48 -18.28 -13.99
CA TYR A 52 -3.54 -17.29 -13.93
C TYR A 52 -4.42 -17.46 -12.68
N TYR A 53 -4.90 -18.68 -12.42
CA TYR A 53 -5.74 -18.94 -11.25
C TYR A 53 -5.00 -18.78 -9.93
N TYR A 54 -3.71 -19.09 -9.87
CA TYR A 54 -2.89 -18.83 -8.70
C TYR A 54 -2.80 -17.32 -8.41
N LEU A 55 -2.42 -16.51 -9.41
CA LEU A 55 -2.35 -15.05 -9.26
C LEU A 55 -3.72 -14.45 -8.90
N LEU A 56 -4.79 -14.97 -9.50
CA LEU A 56 -6.16 -14.55 -9.21
C LEU A 56 -6.55 -14.89 -7.77
N GLY A 57 -6.27 -16.11 -7.33
CA GLY A 57 -6.53 -16.58 -5.96
C GLY A 57 -5.77 -15.74 -4.94
N VAL A 58 -4.48 -15.47 -5.17
CA VAL A 58 -3.67 -14.56 -4.35
C VAL A 58 -4.35 -13.19 -4.29
N ARG A 59 -4.75 -12.61 -5.42
CA ARG A 59 -5.34 -11.27 -5.45
C ARG A 59 -6.70 -11.21 -4.73
N LEU A 60 -7.58 -12.18 -4.95
CA LEU A 60 -8.92 -12.21 -4.36
C LEU A 60 -8.89 -12.54 -2.87
N LEU A 61 -8.21 -13.61 -2.47
CA LEU A 61 -8.16 -14.04 -1.07
C LEU A 61 -7.45 -13.01 -0.20
N ILE A 62 -6.31 -12.49 -0.67
CA ILE A 62 -5.58 -11.50 0.10
C ILE A 62 -6.27 -10.13 0.04
N GLY A 63 -6.81 -9.73 -1.12
CA GLY A 63 -7.54 -8.48 -1.24
C GLY A 63 -8.73 -8.43 -0.29
N SER A 64 -9.47 -9.54 -0.17
CA SER A 64 -10.70 -9.62 0.63
C SER A 64 -10.44 -9.70 2.14
N TYR A 65 -9.33 -10.30 2.58
CA TYR A 65 -9.08 -10.55 4.01
C TYR A 65 -7.76 -9.95 4.52
N GLY A 66 -6.70 -10.04 3.73
CA GLY A 66 -5.37 -9.54 4.09
C GLY A 66 -5.34 -8.03 4.23
N ILE A 67 -5.97 -7.28 3.31
CA ILE A 67 -6.03 -5.81 3.37
C ILE A 67 -6.83 -5.35 4.60
N PRO A 68 -8.08 -5.81 4.85
CA PRO A 68 -8.81 -5.43 6.07
C PRO A 68 -8.07 -5.82 7.37
N ALA A 69 -7.47 -7.00 7.43
CA ALA A 69 -6.69 -7.43 8.59
C ALA A 69 -5.46 -6.54 8.81
N PHE A 70 -4.76 -6.17 7.72
CA PHE A 70 -3.61 -5.27 7.77
C PHE A 70 -4.02 -3.90 8.31
N LEU A 71 -5.11 -3.32 7.81
CA LEU A 71 -5.63 -2.02 8.25
C LEU A 71 -6.03 -2.06 9.72
N LEU A 72 -6.76 -3.10 10.14
CA LEU A 72 -7.20 -3.29 11.52
C LEU A 72 -6.00 -3.35 12.49
N VAL A 73 -5.03 -4.21 12.20
CA VAL A 73 -3.89 -4.42 13.10
C VAL A 73 -2.94 -3.22 13.10
N SER A 74 -2.72 -2.61 11.94
CA SER A 74 -1.94 -1.37 11.84
C SER A 74 -2.59 -0.23 12.62
N GLY A 75 -3.91 -0.09 12.50
CA GLY A 75 -4.71 0.88 13.25
C GLY A 75 -4.66 0.63 14.76
N PHE A 76 -4.77 -0.63 15.20
CA PHE A 76 -4.62 -1.01 16.60
C PHE A 76 -3.27 -0.58 17.18
N TYR A 77 -2.17 -0.88 16.49
CA TYR A 77 -0.83 -0.49 16.95
C TYR A 77 -0.58 1.02 16.87
N ALA A 78 -1.22 1.72 15.92
CA ALA A 78 -1.17 3.18 15.86
C ALA A 78 -1.90 3.80 17.06
N ALA A 79 -3.11 3.33 17.36
CA ALA A 79 -3.89 3.79 18.51
C ALA A 79 -3.19 3.49 19.84
N PHE A 80 -2.55 2.33 19.97
CA PHE A 80 -1.79 1.96 21.18
C PHE A 80 -0.54 2.82 21.39
N ALA A 81 0.04 3.35 20.31
CA ALA A 81 1.20 4.24 20.38
C ALA A 81 0.83 5.72 20.61
N ALA A 82 -0.45 6.06 20.47
CA ALA A 82 -0.95 7.40 20.75
C ALA A 82 -1.12 7.62 22.26
N ASP A 83 -1.09 8.87 22.69
CA ASP A 83 -1.32 9.25 24.08
C ASP A 83 -2.80 9.15 24.50
N ASN A 84 -3.07 9.54 25.75
CA ASN A 84 -4.42 9.52 26.32
C ASN A 84 -5.42 10.46 25.60
N VAL A 85 -4.97 11.43 24.81
CA VAL A 85 -5.84 12.29 23.98
C VAL A 85 -5.86 11.87 22.51
N GLY A 86 -5.18 10.76 22.17
CA GLY A 86 -5.10 10.22 20.82
C GLY A 86 -4.04 10.88 19.95
N LYS A 87 -3.16 11.72 20.50
CA LYS A 87 -2.04 12.34 19.76
C LYS A 87 -0.88 11.35 19.64
N MET A 88 -0.34 11.22 18.43
CA MET A 88 0.91 10.52 18.23
C MET A 88 2.08 11.45 18.59
N PRO A 89 3.01 11.04 19.47
CA PRO A 89 4.13 11.90 19.84
C PRO A 89 5.18 11.98 18.72
N TRP A 90 5.80 13.16 18.59
CA TRP A 90 6.73 13.49 17.49
C TRP A 90 7.98 12.60 17.43
N ASN A 91 8.43 12.07 18.57
CA ASN A 91 9.53 11.10 18.63
C ASN A 91 9.18 9.78 17.92
N ILE A 92 7.94 9.29 18.06
CA ILE A 92 7.46 8.09 17.37
C ILE A 92 7.29 8.38 15.88
N ILE A 93 6.69 9.53 15.53
CA ILE A 93 6.52 9.96 14.12
C ILE A 93 7.87 10.01 13.41
N SER A 94 8.83 10.75 13.95
CA SER A 94 10.16 10.91 13.35
C SER A 94 10.91 9.59 13.23
N THR A 95 10.82 8.71 14.24
CA THR A 95 11.42 7.37 14.18
C THR A 95 10.81 6.53 13.06
N ARG A 96 9.48 6.54 12.90
CA ARG A 96 8.80 5.78 11.85
C ARG A 96 9.10 6.34 10.47
N VAL A 97 9.04 7.66 10.29
CA VAL A 97 9.36 8.33 9.02
C VAL A 97 10.80 8.01 8.58
N LYS A 98 11.79 8.09 9.48
CA LYS A 98 13.17 7.70 9.17
C LYS A 98 13.29 6.23 8.71
N LYS A 99 12.54 5.32 9.34
CA LYS A 99 12.48 3.90 8.96
C LYS A 99 11.83 3.66 7.59
N PHE A 100 10.99 4.57 7.09
CA PHE A 100 10.44 4.50 5.72
C PHE A 100 11.39 5.11 4.69
N ILE A 101 12.06 6.21 5.01
CA ILE A 101 12.94 6.92 4.07
C ILE A 101 14.15 6.06 3.67
N ALA A 102 14.79 5.36 4.61
CA ALA A 102 15.96 4.55 4.31
C ALA A 102 15.70 3.44 3.26
N PRO A 103 14.73 2.53 3.44
CA PRO A 103 14.43 1.51 2.44
C PRO A 103 13.88 2.12 1.14
N PHE A 104 13.15 3.24 1.20
CA PHE A 104 12.70 3.96 0.00
C PHE A 104 13.86 4.40 -0.88
N LEU A 105 14.87 5.06 -0.30
CA LEU A 105 16.04 5.53 -1.05
C LEU A 105 16.84 4.34 -1.62
N ILE A 106 17.04 3.28 -0.81
CA ILE A 106 17.73 2.07 -1.26
C ILE A 106 17.01 1.45 -2.46
N TRP A 107 15.70 1.22 -2.37
CA TRP A 107 14.94 0.59 -3.45
C TRP A 107 14.83 1.49 -4.68
N THR A 108 14.75 2.80 -4.50
CA THR A 108 14.79 3.76 -5.62
C THR A 108 16.09 3.61 -6.39
N ILE A 109 17.24 3.57 -5.70
CA ILE A 109 18.55 3.39 -6.34
C ILE A 109 18.60 2.03 -7.07
N VAL A 110 18.21 0.94 -6.40
CA VAL A 110 18.21 -0.40 -7.00
C VAL A 110 17.36 -0.44 -8.27
N PHE A 111 16.16 0.13 -8.23
CA PHE A 111 15.24 0.13 -9.36
C PHE A 111 15.82 0.83 -10.59
N PHE A 112 16.34 2.05 -10.44
CA PHE A 112 16.91 2.80 -11.56
C PHE A 112 18.22 2.18 -12.09
N VAL A 113 19.02 1.56 -11.21
CA VAL A 113 20.20 0.77 -11.62
C VAL A 113 19.76 -0.44 -12.46
N MET A 114 18.74 -1.19 -12.03
CA MET A 114 18.22 -2.33 -12.78
C MET A 114 17.62 -1.93 -14.13
N GLN A 115 16.96 -0.77 -14.20
CA GLN A 115 16.44 -0.22 -15.46
C GLN A 115 17.53 0.36 -16.37
N ARG A 116 18.77 0.52 -15.86
CA ARG A 116 19.85 1.21 -16.57
C ARG A 116 19.45 2.60 -17.06
N ALA A 117 18.63 3.29 -16.26
CA ALA A 117 18.09 4.61 -16.56
C ALA A 117 18.16 5.51 -15.33
N LEU A 118 18.27 6.82 -15.55
CA LEU A 118 18.13 7.81 -14.49
C LEU A 118 16.68 8.34 -14.45
N PRO A 119 16.16 8.72 -13.27
CA PRO A 119 14.87 9.40 -13.18
C PRO A 119 14.95 10.72 -13.96
N ARG A 120 13.93 11.00 -14.78
CA ARG A 120 13.89 12.26 -15.56
C ARG A 120 13.46 13.42 -14.68
N ASP A 121 12.56 13.16 -13.75
CA ASP A 121 12.07 14.12 -12.78
C ASP A 121 11.69 13.43 -11.45
N LEU A 122 11.22 14.22 -10.48
CA LEU A 122 10.75 13.70 -9.19
C LEU A 122 9.47 12.87 -9.33
N ASN A 123 8.64 13.11 -10.35
CA ASN A 123 7.41 12.35 -10.55
C ASN A 123 7.70 10.90 -10.92
N ASP A 124 8.77 10.61 -11.66
CA ASP A 124 9.20 9.23 -11.96
C ASP A 124 9.48 8.42 -10.68
N ILE A 125 10.12 9.07 -9.70
CA ILE A 125 10.41 8.47 -8.39
C ILE A 125 9.11 8.34 -7.58
N LEU A 126 8.34 9.42 -7.47
CA LEU A 126 7.16 9.49 -6.62
C LEU A 126 6.03 8.62 -7.15
N LYS A 127 5.85 8.42 -8.46
CA LYS A 127 4.81 7.54 -9.00
C LYS A 127 5.12 6.07 -8.70
N THR A 128 6.38 5.66 -8.86
CA THR A 128 6.81 4.27 -8.63
C THR A 128 6.60 3.85 -7.18
N TYR A 129 6.83 4.76 -6.24
CA TYR A 129 6.71 4.50 -4.80
C TYR A 129 5.70 5.41 -4.11
N TYR A 130 4.60 5.78 -4.78
CA TYR A 130 3.65 6.81 -4.32
C TYR A 130 3.10 6.57 -2.92
N TYR A 131 3.02 5.30 -2.53
CA TYR A 131 2.54 4.89 -1.21
C TYR A 131 3.45 5.38 -0.07
N ILE A 132 4.76 5.50 -0.29
CA ILE A 132 5.70 5.91 0.76
C ILE A 132 5.54 7.38 1.14
N PRO A 133 5.57 8.35 0.20
CA PRO A 133 5.24 9.74 0.48
C PRO A 133 3.87 9.89 1.15
N LEU A 134 2.87 9.13 0.70
CA LEU A 134 1.52 9.16 1.25
C LEU A 134 1.49 8.70 2.72
N ILE A 135 2.16 7.60 3.06
CA ILE A 135 2.29 7.16 4.47
C ILE A 135 2.99 8.22 5.30
N ILE A 136 4.08 8.79 4.79
CA ILE A 136 4.84 9.84 5.50
C ILE A 136 3.92 11.03 5.79
N GLN A 137 3.11 11.46 4.81
CA GLN A 137 2.10 12.49 5.00
C GLN A 137 1.10 12.13 6.10
N PHE A 138 0.58 10.90 6.13
CA PHE A 138 -0.32 10.46 7.19
C PHE A 138 0.34 10.43 8.57
N TYR A 139 1.62 10.08 8.66
CA TYR A 139 2.38 10.18 9.92
C TYR A 139 2.49 11.63 10.40
N PHE A 140 2.79 12.56 9.50
CA PHE A 140 2.82 13.98 9.84
C PHE A 140 1.45 14.48 10.27
N LEU A 141 0.36 14.03 9.63
CA LEU A 141 -1.01 14.43 9.98
C LEU A 141 -1.55 13.75 11.26
N SER A 142 -0.92 12.66 11.70
CA SER A 142 -1.40 11.83 12.82
C SER A 142 -1.62 12.57 14.15
N PRO A 143 -0.85 13.62 14.54
CA PRO A 143 -1.14 14.40 15.76
C PRO A 143 -2.51 15.08 15.76
N TRP A 144 -3.08 15.36 14.59
CA TRP A 144 -4.39 16.00 14.44
C TRP A 144 -5.49 14.98 14.13
N LEU A 145 -5.21 14.02 13.25
CA LEU A 145 -6.17 12.99 12.88
C LEU A 145 -6.52 12.09 14.06
N GLY A 146 -5.55 11.74 14.91
CA GLY A 146 -5.77 10.86 16.06
C GLY A 146 -6.77 11.43 17.09
N PRO A 147 -6.58 12.66 17.59
CA PRO A 147 -7.56 13.29 18.49
C PRO A 147 -8.92 13.52 17.84
N LEU A 148 -8.95 13.86 16.56
CA LEU A 148 -10.20 14.04 15.83
C LEU A 148 -10.95 12.71 15.73
N ALA A 149 -10.27 11.62 15.37
CA ALA A 149 -10.83 10.29 15.32
C ALA A 149 -11.28 9.80 16.71
N LYS A 150 -10.60 10.19 17.79
CA LYS A 150 -10.99 9.82 19.15
C LYS A 150 -12.21 10.59 19.65
N LYS A 151 -12.23 11.91 19.45
CA LYS A 151 -13.27 12.81 19.99
C LYS A 151 -14.52 12.87 19.10
N HIS A 152 -14.34 12.82 17.79
CA HIS A 152 -15.39 13.02 16.79
C HIS A 152 -15.37 11.91 15.73
N TRP A 153 -15.33 10.65 16.17
CA TRP A 153 -15.19 9.48 15.28
C TRP A 153 -16.25 9.42 14.16
N GLN A 154 -17.51 9.80 14.45
CA GLN A 154 -18.58 9.82 13.45
C GLN A 154 -18.33 10.83 12.34
N LEU A 155 -17.94 12.06 12.72
CA LEU A 155 -17.60 13.10 11.77
C LEU A 155 -16.36 12.71 10.97
N PHE A 156 -15.36 12.13 11.64
CA PHE A 156 -14.16 11.62 10.99
C PHE A 156 -14.51 10.58 9.91
N LEU A 157 -15.32 9.57 10.26
CA LEU A 157 -15.78 8.55 9.32
C LEU A 157 -16.59 9.16 8.17
N LEU A 158 -17.53 10.05 8.46
CA LEU A 158 -18.34 10.72 7.45
C LEU A 158 -17.46 11.53 6.48
N VAL A 159 -16.52 12.32 6.98
CA VAL A 159 -15.61 13.11 6.13
C VAL A 159 -14.74 12.19 5.28
N THR A 160 -14.15 11.13 5.87
CA THR A 160 -13.35 10.17 5.09
C THR A 160 -14.19 9.44 4.04
N PHE A 161 -15.45 9.10 4.35
CA PHE A 161 -16.38 8.50 3.40
C PHE A 161 -16.71 9.47 2.27
N LEU A 162 -17.04 10.72 2.57
CA LEU A 162 -17.35 11.73 1.56
C LEU A 162 -16.16 12.02 0.64
N ILE A 163 -14.94 12.06 1.19
CA ILE A 163 -13.71 12.21 0.40
C ILE A 163 -13.53 11.00 -0.53
N GLN A 164 -13.59 9.78 0.01
CA GLN A 164 -13.44 8.55 -0.77
C GLN A 164 -14.50 8.44 -1.87
N PHE A 165 -15.77 8.65 -1.50
CA PHE A 165 -16.90 8.64 -2.41
C PHE A 165 -16.75 9.69 -3.50
N GLY A 166 -16.33 10.91 -3.16
CA GLY A 166 -16.11 11.98 -4.11
C GLY A 166 -15.00 11.66 -5.12
N ILE A 167 -13.88 11.07 -4.65
CA ILE A 167 -12.78 10.64 -5.52
C ILE A 167 -13.24 9.52 -6.46
N ASP A 168 -13.92 8.51 -5.93
CA ASP A 168 -14.41 7.37 -6.72
C ASP A 168 -15.44 7.85 -7.76
N ALA A 169 -16.40 8.69 -7.37
CA ALA A 169 -17.38 9.27 -8.28
C ALA A 169 -16.74 10.14 -9.37
N ALA A 170 -15.74 10.96 -9.02
CA ALA A 170 -15.00 11.75 -10.01
C ALA A 170 -14.19 10.87 -10.97
N GLY A 171 -13.72 9.71 -10.50
CA GLY A 171 -13.07 8.69 -11.33
C GLY A 171 -14.03 8.07 -12.35
N TYR A 172 -15.30 7.82 -11.99
CA TYR A 172 -16.31 7.32 -12.92
C TYR A 172 -16.77 8.34 -13.98
N LEU A 173 -16.62 9.64 -13.69
CA LEU A 173 -17.01 10.72 -14.60
C LEU A 173 -15.90 11.10 -15.60
N ARG A 174 -14.72 10.49 -15.51
CA ARG A 174 -13.58 10.69 -16.41
C ARG A 174 -13.41 9.48 -17.33
#